data_AF-A0AAV6JJF0-F1
#
_entry.id   AF-A0AAV6JJF0-F1
#
_cell.length_a   1.000
_cell.length_b   1.000
_cell.length_c   1.000
_cell.angle_alpha   90.00
_cell.angle_beta   90.00
_cell.angle_gamma   90.00
#
_symmetry.space_group_name_H-M   'P 1'
#
loop_
_entity.id
_entity.type
_entity.pdbx_description
1 polymer ?
#
loop_
_entity_poly.entity_id
_entity_poly.type
_entity_poly.pdbx_seq_one_letter_code
_entity_poly.pdbx_strand_id
1 'polypeptide(L)'
;MGAGFSSCSHTTTFFAASTTLFPHRSKSNFSTFNPHFKLLSQTLYYPKPTKITTSRSSSSALSPINSGGRAEEMKTQEEKSTQPMSDLHNIDPELIQRMAYDALVWTSIHGLVVGDKSVPRSGKVPGVGLVHAPIALLPMSFPENHWKQACEVSPIFNELIDRVSLDGEFLQESLSRTKMVDAFTSRLMDIHSQMLENGKREEIRLGLHRSDYMLDEQTKLLLQIEINTISASFPGLGSLVSELHRLRETSSCFNCSCLFCRSLLNQYKEQLGLDSRRIPRNAAVNGFAEALAKAWEEYSNPRAVVMFVVQTEERNMYDQHWLSTEFPFSCFPQLCNTYDVTTIRKTLAEIDEQGVLQPDGTLLVGDQAIGVIYFRAGYAPTDYPSESEWRARLLMEQSSAIKCPSISYHLAGTKKIQQELAKPNVLERFLENKDDIAKIRKCFAGLWSLDDSDIVKDAIERPEFYVMKPQREGGGNNIYGDDVRKSLLRLQEEGAEENAAYILMQRIFPTIAPTYLMRDGICHKDHAMSELGIYGAYLRCVACAKFCDFSFEGASMHILSSFYLSSKTCQFCSFVCLQHFNSVRNRIRNKENVIMNEQCGYLMRTKVSSSNEGGVAAGFAVLDSVYLN
;
A
#
# COMPACT_ATOMS: atom_id res chain seq x y z
N MET A 1 -19.53 -50.68 42.70
CA MET A 1 -20.68 -51.05 41.84
C MET A 1 -20.42 -50.37 40.50
N GLY A 2 -19.63 -50.90 39.56
CA GLY A 2 -19.81 -52.15 38.79
C GLY A 2 -20.83 -51.87 37.68
N ALA A 3 -20.62 -52.03 36.37
CA ALA A 3 -19.60 -52.59 35.47
C ALA A 3 -19.81 -51.85 34.10
N GLY A 4 -18.95 -51.81 33.07
CA GLY A 4 -18.09 -52.83 32.48
C GLY A 4 -18.51 -53.06 31.01
N PHE A 5 -17.59 -52.75 30.09
CA PHE A 5 -17.33 -53.34 28.75
C PHE A 5 -18.41 -54.17 28.01
N SER A 6 -18.55 -53.96 26.69
CA SER A 6 -18.08 -54.94 25.68
C SER A 6 -18.28 -54.47 24.24
N SER A 7 -17.19 -54.59 23.48
CA SER A 7 -17.08 -54.71 22.02
C SER A 7 -17.79 -55.93 21.45
N CYS A 8 -18.09 -55.93 20.15
CA CYS A 8 -17.90 -57.12 19.30
C CYS A 8 -17.73 -56.72 17.82
N SER A 9 -16.63 -57.21 17.27
CA SER A 9 -16.17 -57.20 15.89
C SER A 9 -16.67 -58.45 15.15
N HIS A 10 -16.79 -58.36 13.81
CA HIS A 10 -16.67 -59.52 12.91
C HIS A 10 -15.94 -59.13 11.61
N THR A 11 -14.73 -59.68 11.47
CA THR A 11 -14.01 -60.10 10.26
C THR A 11 -14.88 -61.08 9.44
N THR A 12 -14.82 -61.26 8.11
CA THR A 12 -13.75 -61.57 7.13
C THR A 12 -14.49 -61.58 5.75
N THR A 13 -13.97 -61.35 4.54
CA THR A 13 -12.90 -62.06 3.80
C THR A 13 -12.71 -61.43 2.40
N PHE A 14 -11.48 -61.57 1.91
CA PHE A 14 -10.90 -61.31 0.58
C PHE A 14 -11.73 -61.58 -0.69
N PHE A 15 -11.52 -60.74 -1.72
CA PHE A 15 -11.09 -61.20 -3.04
C PHE A 15 -10.16 -60.16 -3.71
N ALA A 16 -9.00 -60.63 -4.13
CA ALA A 16 -8.04 -59.92 -4.96
C ALA A 16 -8.26 -60.29 -6.44
N ALA A 17 -8.06 -59.34 -7.34
CA ALA A 17 -7.56 -59.59 -8.70
C ALA A 17 -7.03 -58.28 -9.31
N SER A 18 -5.69 -58.16 -9.28
CA SER A 18 -4.92 -57.27 -10.15
C SER A 18 -4.76 -57.89 -11.53
N THR A 19 -4.69 -57.05 -12.57
CA THR A 19 -3.80 -57.06 -13.78
C THR A 19 -4.56 -56.40 -14.94
N THR A 20 -4.05 -55.58 -15.87
CA THR A 20 -2.82 -54.80 -16.14
C THR A 20 -2.99 -54.29 -17.60
N LEU A 21 -2.34 -53.16 -17.94
CA LEU A 21 -1.81 -52.79 -19.27
C LEU A 21 -2.68 -51.99 -20.29
N PHE A 22 -2.26 -50.72 -20.44
CA PHE A 22 -2.31 -49.76 -21.56
C PHE A 22 -1.83 -50.32 -22.93
N PRO A 23 -1.74 -49.55 -24.06
CA PRO A 23 -2.19 -48.17 -24.39
C PRO A 23 -2.91 -48.04 -25.77
N HIS A 24 -3.50 -46.87 -26.09
CA HIS A 24 -3.45 -46.37 -27.47
C HIS A 24 -3.62 -44.86 -27.62
N ARG A 25 -2.67 -44.25 -28.35
CA ARG A 25 -2.72 -42.92 -28.96
C ARG A 25 -3.80 -42.84 -30.05
N SER A 26 -4.46 -41.69 -30.19
CA SER A 26 -4.85 -41.16 -31.50
C SER A 26 -4.80 -39.63 -31.53
N LYS A 27 -4.18 -39.10 -32.58
CA LYS A 27 -4.05 -37.67 -32.92
C LYS A 27 -5.32 -37.14 -33.60
N SER A 28 -5.46 -35.81 -33.48
CA SER A 28 -6.06 -34.82 -34.40
C SER A 28 -7.54 -34.89 -34.76
N ASN A 29 -8.27 -33.80 -34.48
CA ASN A 29 -8.60 -32.82 -35.51
C ASN A 29 -9.18 -31.51 -34.93
N PHE A 30 -8.57 -30.40 -35.33
CA PHE A 30 -9.13 -29.05 -35.26
C PHE A 30 -10.45 -29.01 -36.05
N SER A 31 -11.50 -28.43 -35.48
CA SER A 31 -12.61 -27.88 -36.26
C SER A 31 -12.95 -26.49 -35.75
N THR A 32 -12.81 -25.54 -36.67
CA THR A 32 -13.15 -24.13 -36.58
C THR A 32 -14.66 -23.97 -36.47
N PHE A 33 -15.14 -23.46 -35.34
CA PHE A 33 -16.52 -23.00 -35.21
C PHE A 33 -16.59 -21.50 -35.55
N ASN A 34 -17.29 -21.20 -36.65
CA ASN A 34 -17.49 -19.87 -37.20
C ASN A 34 -18.99 -19.52 -37.06
N PRO A 35 -19.41 -18.58 -36.19
CA PRO A 35 -20.78 -18.12 -36.18
C PRO A 35 -20.95 -16.93 -37.13
N HIS A 36 -21.58 -17.19 -38.28
CA HIS A 36 -22.14 -16.17 -39.16
C HIS A 36 -23.16 -15.29 -38.41
N PHE A 37 -22.81 -14.03 -38.13
CA PHE A 37 -23.79 -12.98 -37.85
C PHE A 37 -24.08 -12.20 -39.14
N LYS A 38 -25.32 -12.31 -39.62
CA LYS A 38 -25.87 -11.49 -40.71
C LYS A 38 -26.03 -10.05 -40.22
N LEU A 39 -25.24 -9.13 -40.79
CA LEU A 39 -25.43 -7.70 -40.63
C LEU A 39 -26.61 -7.26 -41.52
N LEU A 40 -27.74 -6.90 -40.92
CA LEU A 40 -28.83 -6.20 -41.59
C LEU A 40 -28.41 -4.73 -41.73
N SER A 41 -28.11 -4.31 -42.96
CA SER A 41 -27.91 -2.90 -43.31
C SER A 41 -29.28 -2.21 -43.40
N GLN A 42 -29.59 -1.34 -42.45
CA GLN A 42 -30.64 -0.34 -42.59
C GLN A 42 -29.99 1.03 -42.78
N THR A 43 -30.14 1.55 -43.99
CA THR A 43 -29.75 2.88 -44.45
C THR A 43 -30.66 3.93 -43.80
N LEU A 44 -30.08 4.82 -42.98
CA LEU A 44 -30.73 6.06 -42.53
C LEU A 44 -30.03 7.27 -43.17
N TYR A 45 -30.82 8.03 -43.91
CA TYR A 45 -30.47 9.22 -44.67
C TYR A 45 -30.13 10.42 -43.75
N TYR A 46 -29.04 11.12 -44.04
CA TYR A 46 -28.71 12.44 -43.46
C TYR A 46 -28.98 13.57 -44.48
N PRO A 47 -29.67 14.67 -44.12
CA PRO A 47 -29.78 15.85 -44.99
C PRO A 47 -28.52 16.74 -44.92
N LYS A 48 -28.08 17.23 -46.09
CA LYS A 48 -26.96 18.19 -46.26
C LYS A 48 -27.35 19.62 -45.82
N PRO A 49 -26.41 20.44 -45.32
CA PRO A 49 -26.64 21.85 -45.04
C PRO A 49 -26.43 22.73 -46.29
N THR A 50 -27.32 23.71 -46.46
CA THR A 50 -27.41 24.67 -47.56
C THR A 50 -26.42 25.82 -47.40
N LYS A 51 -25.71 26.18 -48.48
CA LYS A 51 -24.86 27.37 -48.60
C LYS A 51 -25.72 28.61 -48.88
N ILE A 52 -25.42 29.74 -48.24
CA ILE A 52 -25.75 31.08 -48.74
C ILE A 52 -24.46 31.92 -48.71
N THR A 53 -24.11 32.41 -49.90
CA THR A 53 -23.04 33.35 -50.25
C THR A 53 -23.53 34.80 -50.17
N THR A 54 -22.67 35.74 -49.78
CA THR A 54 -22.46 37.01 -50.51
C THR A 54 -21.12 37.68 -50.16
N SER A 55 -20.35 37.99 -51.21
CA SER A 55 -19.17 38.85 -51.33
C SER A 55 -19.50 40.35 -51.11
N ARG A 56 -18.59 41.34 -50.93
CA ARG A 56 -17.39 41.70 -51.73
C ARG A 56 -16.73 43.01 -51.19
N SER A 57 -15.41 43.16 -51.40
CA SER A 57 -14.60 44.38 -51.71
C SER A 57 -14.54 45.57 -50.70
N SER A 58 -13.46 46.35 -50.51
CA SER A 58 -12.12 46.48 -51.13
C SER A 58 -11.29 47.57 -50.40
N SER A 59 -9.96 47.39 -50.36
CA SER A 59 -8.84 48.37 -50.49
C SER A 59 -8.77 49.69 -49.69
N SER A 60 -7.63 49.94 -49.01
CA SER A 60 -6.59 50.92 -49.42
C SER A 60 -5.45 51.05 -48.38
N ALA A 61 -4.28 51.50 -48.83
CA ALA A 61 -2.97 51.41 -48.16
C ALA A 61 -2.42 52.77 -47.63
N LEU A 62 -1.39 52.67 -46.76
CA LEU A 62 -0.22 53.56 -46.51
C LEU A 62 -0.36 54.93 -45.77
N SER A 63 0.26 54.96 -44.57
CA SER A 63 1.15 55.94 -43.84
C SER A 63 1.21 57.46 -44.20
N PRO A 64 1.56 58.39 -43.26
CA PRO A 64 2.85 58.39 -42.55
C PRO A 64 2.90 58.92 -41.08
N ILE A 65 4.12 58.80 -40.54
CA ILE A 65 4.71 59.09 -39.23
C ILE A 65 4.48 60.53 -38.73
N ASN A 66 4.25 60.70 -37.41
CA ASN A 66 4.76 61.85 -36.67
C ASN A 66 5.05 61.53 -35.19
N SER A 67 6.16 62.07 -34.73
CA SER A 67 6.87 61.89 -33.46
C SER A 67 6.25 62.62 -32.26
N GLY A 68 6.33 62.02 -31.07
CA GLY A 68 6.13 62.72 -29.79
C GLY A 68 6.06 61.74 -28.62
N GLY A 69 7.13 61.66 -27.82
CA GLY A 69 7.23 60.71 -26.72
C GLY A 69 6.45 61.09 -25.46
N ARG A 70 5.98 60.08 -24.73
CA ARG A 70 5.98 60.02 -23.25
C ARG A 70 5.69 58.60 -22.78
N ALA A 71 6.29 58.27 -21.64
CA ALA A 71 6.46 56.95 -21.07
C ALA A 71 5.18 56.29 -20.53
N GLU A 72 5.22 54.95 -20.55
CA GLU A 72 4.64 53.95 -19.65
C GLU A 72 3.13 53.97 -19.33
N GLU A 73 2.44 52.91 -19.79
CA GLU A 73 1.57 52.09 -18.93
C GLU A 73 1.33 50.73 -19.62
N MET A 74 2.08 49.72 -19.19
CA MET A 74 1.90 48.34 -19.62
C MET A 74 0.70 47.78 -18.85
N LYS A 75 -0.45 47.69 -19.51
CA LYS A 75 -1.62 46.96 -18.98
C LYS A 75 -1.28 45.48 -18.92
N THR A 76 -0.90 45.03 -17.74
CA THR A 76 -0.84 43.62 -17.35
C THR A 76 -2.23 43.03 -17.60
N GLN A 77 -2.29 41.98 -18.43
CA GLN A 77 -3.46 41.12 -18.47
C GLN A 77 -3.58 40.48 -17.09
N GLU A 78 -4.64 40.84 -16.35
CA GLU A 78 -5.03 40.16 -15.12
C GLU A 78 -5.18 38.67 -15.42
N GLU A 79 -4.33 37.85 -14.80
CA GLU A 79 -4.57 36.43 -14.62
C GLU A 79 -5.94 36.29 -13.96
N LYS A 80 -6.87 35.62 -14.65
CA LYS A 80 -8.13 35.18 -14.05
C LYS A 80 -7.78 34.35 -12.81
N SER A 81 -8.03 34.92 -11.64
CA SER A 81 -7.91 34.27 -10.35
C SER A 81 -8.64 32.93 -10.37
N THR A 82 -7.94 31.86 -10.02
CA THR A 82 -8.52 30.53 -9.80
C THR A 82 -9.58 30.67 -8.71
N GLN A 83 -10.82 30.25 -8.98
CA GLN A 83 -11.84 30.22 -7.93
C GLN A 83 -11.35 29.32 -6.79
N PRO A 84 -11.44 29.75 -5.53
CA PRO A 84 -11.01 28.92 -4.41
C PRO A 84 -11.90 27.69 -4.29
N MET A 85 -11.30 26.53 -4.01
CA MET A 85 -11.99 25.26 -3.68
C MET A 85 -12.98 25.36 -2.51
N SER A 86 -13.05 26.51 -1.82
CA SER A 86 -14.02 26.79 -0.77
C SER A 86 -15.48 26.81 -1.25
N ASP A 87 -15.72 26.85 -2.56
CA ASP A 87 -17.06 27.00 -3.15
C ASP A 87 -17.66 25.69 -3.72
N LEU A 88 -17.10 24.52 -3.36
CA LEU A 88 -17.56 23.20 -3.85
C LEU A 88 -19.08 22.99 -3.66
N HIS A 89 -19.64 23.47 -2.56
CA HIS A 89 -21.07 23.33 -2.27
C HIS A 89 -21.99 24.23 -3.09
N ASN A 90 -21.43 25.17 -3.87
CA ASN A 90 -22.16 26.07 -4.76
C ASN A 90 -22.16 25.61 -6.23
N ILE A 91 -21.58 24.44 -6.51
CA ILE A 91 -21.67 23.79 -7.83
C ILE A 91 -23.13 23.42 -8.12
N ASP A 92 -23.57 23.66 -9.35
CA ASP A 92 -24.90 23.31 -9.85
C ASP A 92 -25.24 21.83 -9.55
N PRO A 93 -26.37 21.54 -8.87
CA PRO A 93 -26.79 20.17 -8.58
C PRO A 93 -26.90 19.27 -9.80
N GLU A 94 -27.29 19.80 -10.97
CA GLU A 94 -27.36 19.01 -12.21
C GLU A 94 -25.96 18.57 -12.67
N LEU A 95 -24.98 19.47 -12.53
CA LEU A 95 -23.57 19.18 -12.82
C LEU A 95 -23.03 18.11 -11.85
N ILE A 96 -23.33 18.20 -10.55
CA ILE A 96 -22.94 17.20 -9.56
C ILE A 96 -23.53 15.82 -9.88
N GLN A 97 -24.81 15.75 -10.27
CA GLN A 97 -25.44 14.49 -10.67
C GLN A 97 -24.74 13.85 -11.88
N ARG A 98 -24.38 14.67 -12.87
CA ARG A 98 -23.67 14.21 -14.07
C ARG A 98 -22.26 13.69 -13.73
N MET A 99 -21.53 14.42 -12.90
CA MET A 99 -20.22 14.01 -12.40
C MET A 99 -20.28 12.71 -11.60
N ALA A 100 -21.27 12.59 -10.71
CA ALA A 100 -21.50 11.38 -9.93
C ALA A 100 -21.76 10.17 -10.84
N TYR A 101 -22.60 10.33 -11.86
CA TYR A 101 -22.86 9.28 -12.86
C TYR A 101 -21.57 8.87 -13.59
N ASP A 102 -20.80 9.83 -14.09
CA ASP A 102 -19.55 9.55 -14.81
C ASP A 102 -18.51 8.86 -13.91
N ALA A 103 -18.41 9.26 -12.64
CA ALA A 103 -17.53 8.61 -11.67
C ALA A 103 -17.95 7.16 -11.40
N LEU A 104 -19.24 6.86 -11.31
CA LEU A 104 -19.76 5.49 -11.15
C LEU A 104 -19.46 4.62 -12.38
N VAL A 105 -19.60 5.17 -13.59
CA VAL A 105 -19.23 4.48 -14.83
C VAL A 105 -17.72 4.23 -14.86
N TRP A 106 -16.91 5.24 -14.55
CA TRP A 106 -15.46 5.14 -14.57
C TRP A 106 -14.96 4.09 -13.58
N THR A 107 -15.43 4.12 -12.33
CA THR A 107 -15.06 3.17 -11.28
C THR A 107 -15.37 1.72 -11.67
N SER A 108 -16.52 1.50 -12.33
CA SER A 108 -16.94 0.19 -12.82
C SER A 108 -16.04 -0.35 -13.93
N ILE A 109 -15.61 0.51 -14.87
CA ILE A 109 -14.77 0.11 -16.02
C ILE A 109 -13.31 -0.11 -15.60
N HIS A 110 -12.82 0.66 -14.65
CA HIS A 110 -11.40 0.67 -14.26
C HIS A 110 -11.10 -0.16 -13.01
N GLY A 111 -12.06 -0.92 -12.48
CA GLY A 111 -11.83 -1.82 -11.35
C GLY A 111 -11.56 -1.11 -10.02
N LEU A 112 -12.08 0.11 -9.84
CA LEU A 112 -12.10 0.80 -8.55
C LEU A 112 -13.29 0.30 -7.71
N VAL A 113 -13.22 -0.98 -7.35
CA VAL A 113 -14.33 -1.75 -6.77
C VAL A 113 -13.90 -2.52 -5.53
N VAL A 114 -14.87 -2.81 -4.67
CA VAL A 114 -14.76 -3.70 -3.51
C VAL A 114 -15.92 -4.69 -3.51
N GLY A 115 -15.82 -5.74 -2.69
CA GLY A 115 -16.95 -6.60 -2.40
C GLY A 115 -18.00 -5.87 -1.56
N ASP A 116 -19.27 -5.93 -1.97
CA ASP A 116 -20.39 -5.35 -1.24
C ASP A 116 -20.62 -6.10 0.08
N LYS A 117 -20.67 -5.34 1.19
CA LYS A 117 -20.96 -5.87 2.53
C LYS A 117 -22.31 -6.57 2.64
N SER A 118 -23.29 -6.17 1.82
CA SER A 118 -24.64 -6.74 1.79
C SER A 118 -24.67 -8.14 1.14
N VAL A 119 -23.63 -8.50 0.39
CA VAL A 119 -23.51 -9.76 -0.33
C VAL A 119 -22.51 -10.68 0.39
N PRO A 120 -22.94 -11.75 1.08
CA PRO A 120 -22.05 -12.58 1.90
C PRO A 120 -20.86 -13.21 1.16
N ARG A 121 -21.01 -13.47 -0.15
CA ARG A 121 -19.97 -14.11 -0.98
C ARG A 121 -18.92 -13.13 -1.52
N SER A 122 -19.14 -11.82 -1.41
CA SER A 122 -18.32 -10.79 -2.07
C SER A 122 -16.89 -10.70 -1.53
N GLY A 123 -16.65 -11.16 -0.29
CA GLY A 123 -15.32 -11.26 0.31
C GLY A 123 -14.60 -12.57 0.05
N LYS A 124 -15.22 -13.54 -0.64
CA LYS A 124 -14.63 -14.88 -0.91
C LYS A 124 -14.54 -15.22 -2.39
N VAL A 125 -15.49 -14.74 -3.19
CA VAL A 125 -15.61 -15.08 -4.60
C VAL A 125 -15.35 -13.82 -5.44
N PRO A 126 -14.27 -13.76 -6.21
CA PRO A 126 -14.03 -12.65 -7.13
C PRO A 126 -15.14 -12.52 -8.18
N GLY A 127 -15.46 -11.28 -8.57
CA GLY A 127 -16.40 -10.97 -9.65
C GLY A 127 -17.88 -11.04 -9.27
N VAL A 128 -18.23 -11.32 -8.01
CA VAL A 128 -19.64 -11.33 -7.55
C VAL A 128 -19.88 -10.28 -6.47
N GLY A 129 -21.06 -9.66 -6.49
CA GLY A 129 -21.44 -8.65 -5.48
C GLY A 129 -20.47 -7.48 -5.43
N LEU A 130 -20.11 -6.93 -6.59
CA LEU A 130 -19.22 -5.78 -6.70
C LEU A 130 -19.96 -4.48 -6.45
N VAL A 131 -19.32 -3.57 -5.73
CA VAL A 131 -19.74 -2.17 -5.60
C VAL A 131 -18.52 -1.27 -5.79
N HIS A 132 -18.71 -0.05 -6.27
CA HIS A 132 -17.61 0.91 -6.33
C HIS A 132 -17.01 1.12 -4.93
N ALA A 133 -15.69 1.32 -4.84
CA ALA A 133 -15.10 1.74 -3.58
C ALA A 133 -15.71 3.08 -3.13
N PRO A 134 -15.94 3.33 -1.84
CA PRO A 134 -16.36 4.65 -1.38
C PRO A 134 -15.29 5.70 -1.73
N ILE A 135 -15.68 6.77 -2.42
CA ILE A 135 -14.76 7.80 -2.92
C ILE A 135 -15.26 9.23 -2.62
N ALA A 136 -14.35 10.19 -2.51
CA ALA A 136 -14.71 11.59 -2.72
C ALA A 136 -14.91 11.83 -4.22
N LEU A 137 -15.88 12.68 -4.59
CA LEU A 137 -16.15 13.00 -6.00
C LEU A 137 -15.11 13.96 -6.59
N LEU A 138 -14.53 14.80 -5.74
CA LEU A 138 -13.54 15.82 -6.09
C LEU A 138 -12.38 15.78 -5.10
N PRO A 139 -11.14 16.07 -5.54
CA PRO A 139 -9.96 15.95 -4.69
C PRO A 139 -9.93 16.98 -3.56
N MET A 140 -9.35 16.62 -2.41
CA MET A 140 -9.17 17.57 -1.30
C MET A 140 -8.01 18.54 -1.54
N SER A 141 -8.23 19.83 -1.29
CA SER A 141 -7.17 20.84 -1.32
C SER A 141 -6.13 20.59 -0.23
N PHE A 142 -4.84 20.69 -0.56
CA PHE A 142 -3.75 20.48 0.40
C PHE A 142 -2.52 21.35 0.06
N PRO A 143 -1.84 21.94 1.06
CA PRO A 143 -0.62 22.74 0.83
C PRO A 143 0.54 21.96 0.22
N GLU A 144 1.10 22.47 -0.88
CA GLU A 144 2.23 21.82 -1.56
C GLU A 144 3.47 21.70 -0.67
N ASN A 145 3.71 22.69 0.20
CA ASN A 145 4.84 22.66 1.12
C ASN A 145 4.74 21.51 2.14
N HIS A 146 3.54 21.26 2.68
CA HIS A 146 3.31 20.16 3.62
C HIS A 146 3.30 18.81 2.89
N TRP A 147 2.83 18.77 1.65
CA TRP A 147 2.95 17.59 0.80
C TRP A 147 4.43 17.21 0.59
N LYS A 148 5.26 18.18 0.22
CA LYS A 148 6.71 18.00 0.07
C LYS A 148 7.37 17.54 1.38
N GLN A 149 6.99 18.15 2.52
CA GLN A 149 7.45 17.71 3.83
C GLN A 149 7.14 16.23 4.08
N ALA A 150 5.89 15.80 3.82
CA ALA A 150 5.46 14.42 4.01
C ALA A 150 6.26 13.43 3.13
N CYS A 151 6.52 13.80 1.88
CA CYS A 151 7.35 13.00 0.97
C CYS A 151 8.82 12.94 1.43
N GLU A 152 9.38 14.06 1.89
CA GLU A 152 10.79 14.16 2.31
C GLU A 152 11.10 13.30 3.53
N VAL A 153 10.16 13.18 4.48
CA VAL A 153 10.34 12.34 5.69
C VAL A 153 10.11 10.85 5.45
N SER A 154 9.48 10.45 4.35
CA SER A 154 9.19 9.04 4.06
C SER A 154 10.43 8.13 4.05
N PRO A 155 11.53 8.44 3.30
CA PRO A 155 12.72 7.59 3.33
C PRO A 155 13.46 7.62 4.68
N ILE A 156 13.27 8.69 5.47
CA ILE A 156 13.83 8.79 6.83
C ILE A 156 13.08 7.84 7.77
N PHE A 157 11.74 7.80 7.69
CA PHE A 157 10.93 6.84 8.44
C PHE A 157 11.25 5.39 8.07
N ASN A 158 11.45 5.09 6.79
CA ASN A 158 11.85 3.75 6.36
C ASN A 158 13.14 3.27 7.04
N GLU A 159 14.18 4.12 7.04
CA GLU A 159 15.45 3.80 7.70
C GLU A 159 15.31 3.76 9.23
N LEU A 160 14.51 4.65 9.83
CA LEU A 160 14.20 4.61 11.26
C LEU A 160 13.56 3.28 11.66
N ILE A 161 12.56 2.81 10.90
CA ILE A 161 11.88 1.54 11.19
C ILE A 161 12.83 0.35 11.01
N ASP A 162 13.68 0.32 9.98
CA ASP A 162 14.71 -0.73 9.85
C ASP A 162 15.60 -0.78 11.09
N ARG A 163 16.15 0.37 11.51
CA ARG A 163 17.06 0.45 12.66
C ARG A 163 16.40 0.10 13.99
N VAL A 164 15.17 0.54 14.21
CA VAL A 164 14.37 0.16 15.38
C VAL A 164 14.11 -1.34 15.38
N SER A 165 13.85 -1.94 14.22
CA SER A 165 13.61 -3.39 14.11
C SER A 165 14.82 -4.25 14.46
N LEU A 166 16.04 -3.68 14.38
CA LEU A 166 17.28 -4.38 14.73
C LEU A 166 17.59 -4.35 16.24
N ASP A 167 17.03 -3.38 16.97
CA ASP A 167 17.20 -3.27 18.43
C ASP A 167 16.14 -4.11 19.15
N GLY A 168 16.37 -5.41 19.18
CA GLY A 168 15.44 -6.37 19.79
C GLY A 168 15.24 -6.16 21.29
N GLU A 169 16.26 -5.66 22.00
CA GLU A 169 16.18 -5.30 23.42
C GLU A 169 15.23 -4.10 23.60
N PHE A 170 15.40 -3.03 22.83
CA PHE A 170 14.50 -1.89 22.85
C PHE A 170 13.04 -2.27 22.61
N LEU A 171 12.76 -3.13 21.61
CA LEU A 171 11.41 -3.60 21.32
C LEU A 171 10.83 -4.40 22.50
N GLN A 172 11.61 -5.32 23.08
CA GLN A 172 11.16 -6.16 24.20
C GLN A 172 10.94 -5.36 25.48
N GLU A 173 11.85 -4.43 25.81
CA GLU A 173 11.73 -3.56 26.98
C GLU A 173 10.55 -2.60 26.86
N SER A 174 10.42 -1.93 25.72
CA SER A 174 9.36 -0.93 25.47
C SER A 174 7.96 -1.52 25.54
N LEU A 175 7.81 -2.79 25.14
CA LEU A 175 6.54 -3.51 25.13
C LEU A 175 6.35 -4.46 26.33
N SER A 176 7.32 -4.54 27.25
CA SER A 176 7.31 -5.49 28.38
C SER A 176 6.05 -5.38 29.25
N ARG A 177 5.60 -4.16 29.55
CA ARG A 177 4.35 -3.94 30.31
C ARG A 177 3.11 -4.23 29.47
N THR A 178 3.14 -3.85 28.19
CA THR A 178 2.05 -4.16 27.24
C THR A 178 1.86 -5.67 27.10
N LYS A 179 2.94 -6.46 27.12
CA LYS A 179 2.92 -7.93 27.10
C LYS A 179 2.02 -8.52 28.18
N MET A 180 2.01 -7.91 29.38
CA MET A 180 1.27 -8.43 30.53
C MET A 180 -0.25 -8.26 30.39
N VAL A 181 -0.70 -7.28 29.61
CA VAL A 181 -2.11 -6.86 29.55
C VAL A 181 -2.74 -7.01 28.17
N ASP A 182 -1.94 -7.18 27.12
CA ASP A 182 -2.43 -7.44 25.77
C ASP A 182 -1.97 -8.81 25.24
N ALA A 183 -2.86 -9.79 25.28
CA ALA A 183 -2.59 -11.16 24.81
C ALA A 183 -2.11 -11.20 23.34
N PHE A 184 -2.61 -10.31 22.48
CA PHE A 184 -2.20 -10.29 21.07
C PHE A 184 -0.75 -9.87 20.91
N THR A 185 -0.39 -8.71 21.49
CA THR A 185 1.01 -8.24 21.48
C THR A 185 1.93 -9.20 22.22
N SER A 186 1.48 -9.85 23.31
CA SER A 186 2.26 -10.89 23.98
C SER A 186 2.68 -12.00 23.03
N ARG A 187 1.75 -12.52 22.23
CA ARG A 187 2.03 -13.60 21.28
C ARG A 187 2.97 -13.15 20.16
N LEU A 188 2.86 -11.91 19.69
CA LEU A 188 3.83 -11.33 18.75
C LEU A 188 5.23 -11.23 19.37
N MET A 189 5.31 -10.78 20.62
CA MET A 189 6.58 -10.72 21.36
C MET A 189 7.17 -12.09 21.63
N ASP A 190 6.37 -13.13 21.87
CA ASP A 190 6.83 -14.50 22.05
C ASP A 190 7.50 -15.05 20.79
N ILE A 191 6.94 -14.78 19.61
CA ILE A 191 7.56 -15.13 18.33
C ILE A 191 8.88 -14.37 18.15
N HIS A 192 8.90 -13.08 18.46
CA HIS A 192 10.12 -12.27 18.39
C HIS A 192 11.21 -12.79 19.34
N SER A 193 10.88 -13.12 20.58
CA SER A 193 11.81 -13.72 21.55
C SER A 193 12.42 -15.01 21.00
N GLN A 194 11.62 -15.89 20.40
CA GLN A 194 12.13 -17.11 19.75
C GLN A 194 13.08 -16.80 18.59
N MET A 195 12.82 -15.76 17.80
CA MET A 195 13.73 -15.38 16.70
C MET A 195 15.08 -14.88 17.23
N LEU A 196 15.07 -14.12 18.33
CA LEU A 196 16.28 -13.67 19.02
C LEU A 196 17.06 -14.85 19.61
N GLU A 197 16.40 -15.77 20.31
CA GLU A 197 17.00 -16.97 20.91
C GLU A 197 17.64 -17.88 19.86
N ASN A 198 16.98 -18.04 18.72
CA ASN A 198 17.50 -18.81 17.58
C ASN A 198 18.65 -18.09 16.85
N GLY A 199 18.99 -16.86 17.22
CA GLY A 199 20.03 -16.06 16.59
C GLY A 199 19.75 -15.77 15.11
N LYS A 200 18.47 -15.77 14.72
CA LYS A 200 18.08 -15.60 13.33
C LYS A 200 18.42 -14.19 12.85
N ARG A 201 19.16 -14.10 11.74
CA ARG A 201 19.49 -12.83 11.09
C ARG A 201 18.80 -12.74 9.74
N GLU A 202 17.95 -11.73 9.59
CA GLU A 202 17.33 -11.39 8.31
C GLU A 202 18.34 -10.59 7.47
N GLU A 203 19.04 -11.29 6.57
CA GLU A 203 20.03 -10.67 5.68
C GLU A 203 19.36 -9.75 4.65
N ILE A 204 18.17 -10.13 4.17
CA ILE A 204 17.35 -9.32 3.27
C ILE A 204 16.10 -8.86 4.03
N ARG A 205 15.89 -7.55 4.11
CA ARG A 205 14.77 -6.94 4.84
C ARG A 205 13.96 -6.05 3.92
N LEU A 206 12.66 -6.30 3.86
CA LEU A 206 11.70 -5.60 3.03
C LEU A 206 10.65 -4.92 3.91
N GLY A 207 10.46 -3.62 3.69
CA GLY A 207 9.45 -2.81 4.34
C GLY A 207 8.55 -2.11 3.33
N LEU A 208 7.24 -2.38 3.39
CA LEU A 208 6.21 -1.65 2.65
C LEU A 208 5.32 -0.90 3.65
N HIS A 209 5.58 0.39 3.79
CA HIS A 209 5.02 1.20 4.87
C HIS A 209 4.03 2.23 4.35
N ARG A 210 3.17 2.72 5.25
CA ARG A 210 2.41 3.95 5.04
C ARG A 210 2.46 4.81 6.29
N SER A 211 3.05 6.00 6.20
CA SER A 211 2.99 6.99 7.27
C SER A 211 1.82 7.92 7.05
N ASP A 212 0.92 8.00 8.02
CA ASP A 212 -0.32 8.75 7.94
C ASP A 212 -0.22 10.07 8.71
N TYR A 213 -0.76 11.16 8.17
CA TYR A 213 -0.62 12.52 8.67
C TYR A 213 -1.94 13.29 8.62
N MET A 214 -2.09 14.23 9.54
CA MET A 214 -3.09 15.29 9.47
C MET A 214 -2.40 16.66 9.57
N LEU A 215 -2.93 17.64 8.84
CA LEU A 215 -2.50 19.03 8.96
C LEU A 215 -3.33 19.72 10.03
N ASP A 216 -2.72 20.05 11.16
CA ASP A 216 -3.42 20.73 12.25
C ASP A 216 -3.75 22.20 11.88
N GLU A 217 -5.01 22.60 12.05
CA GLU A 217 -5.49 23.91 11.60
C GLU A 217 -4.90 25.05 12.43
N GLN A 218 -4.71 24.86 13.74
CA GLN A 218 -4.25 25.93 14.62
C GLN A 218 -2.75 26.15 14.50
N THR A 219 -1.98 25.07 14.58
CA THR A 219 -0.51 25.13 14.55
C THR A 219 0.06 25.17 13.13
N LYS A 220 -0.74 24.81 12.11
CA LYS A 220 -0.32 24.63 10.71
C LYS A 220 0.83 23.63 10.57
N LEU A 221 0.95 22.68 11.51
CA LEU A 221 1.94 21.62 11.49
C LEU A 221 1.36 20.37 10.83
N LEU A 222 2.18 19.72 10.00
CA LEU A 222 1.90 18.36 9.54
C LEU A 222 2.30 17.39 10.64
N LEU A 223 1.32 16.72 11.24
CA LEU A 223 1.53 15.83 12.38
C LEU A 223 1.18 14.39 12.01
N GLN A 224 2.06 13.46 12.35
CA GLN A 224 1.92 12.04 12.09
C GLN A 224 0.86 11.44 13.03
N ILE A 225 -0.11 10.76 12.43
CA ILE A 225 -1.16 10.00 13.12
C ILE A 225 -0.63 8.66 13.58
N GLU A 226 0.01 7.93 12.67
CA GLU A 226 0.58 6.60 12.86
C GLU A 226 1.51 6.24 11.71
N ILE A 227 2.29 5.18 11.89
CA ILE A 227 3.01 4.51 10.81
C ILE A 227 2.54 3.05 10.71
N ASN A 228 2.11 2.66 9.52
CA ASN A 228 1.63 1.31 9.23
C ASN A 228 2.80 0.52 8.67
N THR A 229 3.29 -0.47 9.43
CA THR A 229 4.39 -1.34 8.99
C THR A 229 3.93 -2.69 8.46
N ILE A 230 2.67 -3.07 8.73
CA ILE A 230 2.03 -4.31 8.29
C ILE A 230 0.77 -4.01 7.48
N SER A 231 0.51 -4.78 6.41
CA SER A 231 -0.73 -4.72 5.61
C SER A 231 -1.18 -3.30 5.23
N ALA A 232 -0.23 -2.45 4.82
CA ALA A 232 -0.51 -1.10 4.34
C ALA A 232 -1.42 -1.16 3.10
N SER A 233 -2.72 -1.00 3.33
CA SER A 233 -3.78 -1.16 2.32
C SER A 233 -3.92 0.06 1.41
N PHE A 234 -4.56 -0.14 0.26
CA PHE A 234 -4.91 0.84 -0.76
C PHE A 234 -3.79 1.37 -1.69
N PRO A 235 -2.64 0.68 -1.91
CA PRO A 235 -1.72 1.11 -2.96
C PRO A 235 -2.34 0.97 -4.37
N GLY A 236 -3.20 -0.04 -4.58
CA GLY A 236 -3.91 -0.26 -5.85
C GLY A 236 -5.04 0.74 -6.04
N LEU A 237 -6.02 0.72 -5.13
CA LEU A 237 -7.20 1.59 -5.26
C LEU A 237 -6.86 3.08 -5.11
N GLY A 238 -5.87 3.44 -4.28
CA GLY A 238 -5.42 4.83 -4.13
C GLY A 238 -4.85 5.39 -5.44
N SER A 239 -4.10 4.59 -6.20
CA SER A 239 -3.63 4.98 -7.54
C SER A 239 -4.79 5.23 -8.51
N LEU A 240 -5.82 4.38 -8.49
CA LEU A 240 -7.01 4.56 -9.33
C LEU A 240 -7.82 5.80 -8.97
N VAL A 241 -7.93 6.17 -7.69
CA VAL A 241 -8.62 7.40 -7.27
C VAL A 241 -7.88 8.63 -7.77
N SER A 242 -6.55 8.62 -7.72
CA SER A 242 -5.75 9.67 -8.35
C SER A 242 -6.02 9.74 -9.86
N GLU A 243 -6.15 8.61 -10.57
CA GLU A 243 -6.50 8.58 -12.00
C GLU A 243 -7.94 9.02 -12.30
N LEU A 244 -8.91 8.71 -11.42
CA LEU A 244 -10.28 9.20 -11.56
C LEU A 244 -10.31 10.73 -11.56
N HIS A 245 -9.58 11.34 -10.61
CA HIS A 245 -9.49 12.80 -10.51
C HIS A 245 -8.54 13.42 -11.57
N ARG A 246 -7.44 12.74 -11.94
CA ARG A 246 -6.35 13.28 -12.79
C ARG A 246 -6.38 12.76 -14.24
N LEU A 247 -5.98 13.60 -15.20
CA LEU A 247 -5.74 13.18 -16.59
C LEU A 247 -4.73 12.02 -16.70
N ARG A 248 -5.00 11.07 -17.60
CA ARG A 248 -3.94 10.32 -18.30
C ARG A 248 -3.38 11.15 -19.45
N GLU A 249 -2.14 11.62 -19.34
CA GLU A 249 -1.32 11.84 -20.54
C GLU A 249 -0.77 10.47 -20.96
N THR A 250 -1.58 9.64 -21.60
CA THR A 250 -1.04 8.45 -22.27
C THR A 250 -0.27 8.91 -23.50
N SER A 251 1.05 8.86 -23.43
CA SER A 251 1.96 9.12 -24.55
C SER A 251 1.69 8.22 -25.78
N SER A 252 0.96 7.11 -25.60
CA SER A 252 0.50 6.19 -26.65
C SER A 252 -0.84 6.57 -27.29
N CYS A 253 -1.52 7.61 -26.80
CA CYS A 253 -2.77 8.13 -27.34
C CYS A 253 -2.67 9.63 -27.62
N PHE A 254 -1.61 10.05 -28.32
CA PHE A 254 -1.62 11.32 -29.03
C PHE A 254 -2.80 11.29 -30.03
N ASN A 255 -3.86 12.07 -29.79
CA ASN A 255 -5.14 12.14 -30.52
C ASN A 255 -6.26 11.11 -30.20
N CYS A 256 -6.36 10.54 -28.98
CA CYS A 256 -7.64 9.89 -28.61
C CYS A 256 -8.65 10.91 -28.08
N SER A 257 -9.54 11.38 -28.96
CA SER A 257 -10.74 12.15 -28.60
C SER A 257 -11.82 11.30 -27.91
N CYS A 258 -11.50 10.07 -27.51
CA CYS A 258 -12.44 9.11 -26.96
C CYS A 258 -12.89 9.54 -25.56
N LEU A 259 -14.21 9.55 -25.31
CA LEU A 259 -14.78 9.81 -23.98
C LEU A 259 -14.15 8.95 -22.87
N PHE A 260 -13.69 7.75 -23.23
CA PHE A 260 -13.10 6.76 -22.31
C PHE A 260 -11.78 7.18 -21.67
N CYS A 261 -11.05 8.16 -22.21
CA CYS A 261 -9.74 8.58 -21.69
C CYS A 261 -9.76 9.91 -20.91
N ARG A 262 -10.94 10.52 -20.71
CA ARG A 262 -11.06 11.78 -19.97
C ARG A 262 -11.25 11.51 -18.49
N SER A 263 -10.40 12.11 -17.65
CA SER A 263 -10.63 12.14 -16.20
C SER A 263 -11.74 13.14 -15.86
N LEU A 264 -12.33 12.98 -14.66
CA LEU A 264 -13.45 13.80 -14.23
C LEU A 264 -13.12 15.30 -14.31
N LEU A 265 -12.00 15.74 -13.73
CA LEU A 265 -11.62 17.16 -13.75
C LEU A 265 -11.39 17.75 -15.14
N ASN A 266 -10.95 16.96 -16.11
CA ASN A 266 -10.72 17.49 -17.47
C ASN A 266 -12.01 17.57 -18.27
N GLN A 267 -12.92 16.60 -18.08
CA GLN A 267 -14.24 16.67 -18.69
C GLN A 267 -15.00 17.93 -18.24
N TYR A 268 -14.80 18.33 -17.00
CA TYR A 268 -15.51 19.44 -16.35
C TYR A 268 -14.62 20.69 -16.13
N LYS A 269 -13.47 20.79 -16.82
CA LYS A 269 -12.45 21.83 -16.58
C LYS A 269 -13.00 23.26 -16.72
N GLU A 270 -13.79 23.52 -17.76
CA GLU A 270 -14.36 24.85 -18.01
C GLU A 270 -15.38 25.27 -16.95
N GLN A 271 -16.06 24.30 -16.33
CA GLN A 271 -17.10 24.51 -15.33
C GLN A 271 -16.53 24.58 -13.91
N LEU A 272 -15.47 23.81 -13.62
CA LEU A 272 -14.86 23.72 -12.28
C LEU A 272 -13.66 24.66 -12.09
N GLY A 273 -12.99 25.07 -13.16
CA GLY A 273 -11.77 25.90 -13.07
C GLY A 273 -10.57 25.19 -12.43
N LEU A 274 -10.61 23.87 -12.26
CA LEU A 274 -9.56 23.07 -11.62
C LEU A 274 -8.52 22.57 -12.63
N ASP A 275 -7.25 22.62 -12.23
CA ASP A 275 -6.14 22.10 -13.04
C ASP A 275 -5.75 20.69 -12.59
N SER A 276 -6.03 19.69 -13.43
CA SER A 276 -5.69 18.29 -13.12
C SER A 276 -4.19 18.05 -12.90
N ARG A 277 -3.30 18.94 -13.35
CA ARG A 277 -1.85 18.86 -13.09
C ARG A 277 -1.49 19.10 -11.61
N ARG A 278 -2.38 19.72 -10.84
CA ARG A 278 -2.23 19.93 -9.39
C ARG A 278 -2.51 18.66 -8.58
N ILE A 279 -3.00 17.59 -9.18
CA ILE A 279 -3.09 16.28 -8.53
C ILE A 279 -1.77 15.54 -8.77
N PRO A 280 -0.99 15.20 -7.73
CA PRO A 280 0.28 14.51 -7.89
C PRO A 280 0.09 13.11 -8.48
N ARG A 281 1.10 12.61 -9.23
CA ARG A 281 1.08 11.24 -9.76
C ARG A 281 1.12 10.26 -8.60
N ASN A 282 0.43 9.13 -8.72
CA ASN A 282 0.38 8.13 -7.67
C ASN A 282 0.86 6.76 -8.18
N ALA A 283 2.11 6.42 -7.85
CA ALA A 283 2.77 5.21 -8.29
C ALA A 283 2.77 4.09 -7.22
N ALA A 284 1.88 4.19 -6.21
CA ALA A 284 1.92 3.32 -5.02
C ALA A 284 1.92 1.83 -5.36
N VAL A 285 0.99 1.40 -6.21
CA VAL A 285 0.91 0.00 -6.67
C VAL A 285 2.18 -0.46 -7.38
N ASN A 286 2.77 0.39 -8.23
CA ASN A 286 3.98 0.05 -8.98
C ASN A 286 5.18 -0.04 -8.06
N GLY A 287 5.36 0.92 -7.16
CA GLY A 287 6.50 0.93 -6.25
C GLY A 287 6.48 -0.24 -5.27
N PHE A 288 5.30 -0.65 -4.80
CA PHE A 288 5.15 -1.86 -3.99
C PHE A 288 5.44 -3.13 -4.79
N ALA A 289 4.93 -3.23 -6.04
CA ALA A 289 5.23 -4.36 -6.91
C ALA A 289 6.73 -4.46 -7.24
N GLU A 290 7.38 -3.34 -7.54
CA GLU A 290 8.82 -3.27 -7.81
C GLU A 290 9.65 -3.70 -6.60
N ALA A 291 9.28 -3.25 -5.40
CA ALA A 291 9.97 -3.64 -4.16
C ALA A 291 9.83 -5.14 -3.87
N LEU A 292 8.64 -5.72 -4.07
CA LEU A 292 8.41 -7.17 -3.95
C LEU A 292 9.21 -7.95 -4.99
N ALA A 293 9.28 -7.47 -6.24
CA ALA A 293 10.07 -8.09 -7.29
C ALA A 293 11.57 -8.06 -6.98
N LYS A 294 12.11 -6.90 -6.58
CA LYS A 294 13.52 -6.77 -6.17
C LYS A 294 13.86 -7.65 -4.97
N ALA A 295 12.96 -7.78 -4.00
CA ALA A 295 13.17 -8.69 -2.87
C ALA A 295 13.22 -10.16 -3.32
N TRP A 296 12.32 -10.55 -4.23
CA TRP A 296 12.31 -11.88 -4.82
C TRP A 296 13.58 -12.17 -5.65
N GLU A 297 14.07 -11.19 -6.42
CA GLU A 297 15.34 -11.28 -7.14
C GLU A 297 16.51 -11.49 -6.19
N GLU A 298 16.56 -10.76 -5.07
CA GLU A 298 17.61 -10.90 -4.07
C GLU A 298 17.53 -12.25 -3.32
N TYR A 299 16.33 -12.82 -3.13
CA TYR A 299 16.17 -14.19 -2.63
C TYR A 299 16.84 -15.24 -3.55
N SER A 300 17.04 -14.91 -4.83
CA SER A 300 17.90 -15.65 -5.78
C SER A 300 17.46 -17.09 -6.05
N ASN A 301 16.15 -17.37 -6.03
CA ASN A 301 15.58 -18.66 -6.45
C ASN A 301 14.46 -18.45 -7.49
N PRO A 302 14.72 -18.74 -8.79
CA PRO A 302 13.76 -18.47 -9.85
C PRO A 302 12.51 -19.36 -9.82
N ARG A 303 12.53 -20.44 -9.02
CA ARG A 303 11.35 -21.31 -8.82
C ARG A 303 10.53 -20.93 -7.59
N ALA A 304 11.01 -20.00 -6.77
CA ALA A 304 10.28 -19.55 -5.61
C ALA A 304 9.17 -18.57 -6.02
N VAL A 305 8.11 -18.46 -5.21
CA VAL A 305 6.97 -17.57 -5.47
C VAL A 305 6.84 -16.52 -4.38
N VAL A 306 6.06 -15.47 -4.66
CA VAL A 306 5.62 -14.49 -3.66
C VAL A 306 4.27 -14.93 -3.08
N MET A 307 4.22 -15.22 -1.79
CA MET A 307 3.00 -15.62 -1.10
C MET A 307 2.34 -14.42 -0.41
N PHE A 308 1.09 -14.15 -0.75
CA PHE A 308 0.24 -13.20 -0.05
C PHE A 308 -0.49 -13.94 1.09
N VAL A 309 -0.25 -13.50 2.32
CA VAL A 309 -1.00 -13.99 3.50
C VAL A 309 -2.26 -13.16 3.63
N VAL A 310 -3.44 -13.77 3.53
CA VAL A 310 -4.72 -13.06 3.36
C VAL A 310 -5.76 -13.49 4.40
N GLN A 311 -6.76 -12.63 4.64
CA GLN A 311 -7.90 -12.98 5.49
C GLN A 311 -8.82 -13.98 4.79
N THR A 312 -9.62 -14.72 5.57
CA THR A 312 -10.62 -15.66 5.06
C THR A 312 -11.79 -14.97 4.34
N GLU A 313 -12.08 -13.72 4.72
CA GLU A 313 -13.06 -12.84 4.09
C GLU A 313 -12.43 -11.49 3.78
N GLU A 314 -12.18 -11.22 2.50
CA GLU A 314 -11.43 -10.06 2.05
C GLU A 314 -12.19 -9.29 0.98
N ARG A 315 -13.03 -8.33 1.41
CA ARG A 315 -13.81 -7.48 0.48
C ARG A 315 -12.93 -6.52 -0.30
N ASN A 316 -11.73 -6.21 0.19
CA ASN A 316 -10.74 -5.38 -0.48
C ASN A 316 -9.75 -6.23 -1.30
N MET A 317 -10.11 -7.46 -1.71
CA MET A 317 -9.21 -8.36 -2.45
C MET A 317 -8.73 -7.74 -3.76
N TYR A 318 -9.53 -6.87 -4.40
CA TYR A 318 -9.17 -6.26 -5.67
C TYR A 318 -7.96 -5.33 -5.54
N ASP A 319 -7.79 -4.63 -4.41
CA ASP A 319 -6.57 -3.86 -4.09
C ASP A 319 -5.32 -4.75 -4.08
N GLN A 320 -5.45 -5.98 -3.57
CA GLN A 320 -4.37 -6.96 -3.54
C GLN A 320 -4.11 -7.55 -4.93
N HIS A 321 -5.18 -7.84 -5.67
CA HIS A 321 -5.07 -8.34 -7.04
C HIS A 321 -4.42 -7.31 -7.96
N TRP A 322 -4.61 -6.01 -7.76
CA TRP A 322 -3.89 -4.96 -8.50
C TRP A 322 -2.37 -5.04 -8.36
N LEU A 323 -1.85 -5.50 -7.22
CA LEU A 323 -0.41 -5.78 -7.04
C LEU A 323 0.00 -7.09 -7.73
N SER A 324 -0.87 -8.09 -7.72
CA SER A 324 -0.55 -9.45 -8.15
C SER A 324 -0.82 -9.76 -9.63
N THR A 325 -1.54 -8.90 -10.38
CA THR A 325 -2.23 -9.40 -11.58
C THR A 325 -1.38 -9.63 -12.83
N GLU A 326 -1.78 -10.70 -13.53
CA GLU A 326 -1.42 -11.19 -14.87
C GLU A 326 -2.32 -10.59 -16.00
N PHE A 327 -2.68 -9.30 -15.96
CA PHE A 327 -3.45 -8.68 -17.06
C PHE A 327 -2.56 -8.03 -18.14
N PRO A 328 -2.41 -8.62 -19.34
CA PRO A 328 -1.50 -8.11 -20.40
C PRO A 328 -1.89 -6.74 -20.97
N PHE A 329 -3.04 -6.17 -20.57
CA PHE A 329 -3.53 -4.86 -21.02
C PHE A 329 -3.52 -3.78 -19.92
N SER A 330 -3.00 -4.10 -18.74
CA SER A 330 -2.70 -3.08 -17.73
C SER A 330 -1.56 -2.18 -18.22
N CYS A 331 -1.70 -0.86 -18.08
CA CYS A 331 -0.58 0.06 -18.33
C CYS A 331 0.28 0.34 -17.08
N PHE A 332 0.05 -0.41 -16.00
CA PHE A 332 0.86 -0.39 -14.79
C PHE A 332 1.79 -1.61 -14.80
N PRO A 333 3.08 -1.47 -14.41
CA PRO A 333 3.92 -2.63 -14.19
C PRO A 333 3.42 -3.46 -12.99
N GLN A 334 3.26 -4.77 -13.18
CA GLN A 334 2.78 -5.72 -12.15
C GLN A 334 3.73 -6.89 -11.96
N LEU A 335 3.68 -7.54 -10.79
CA LEU A 335 4.53 -8.70 -10.45
C LEU A 335 4.58 -9.76 -11.54
N CYS A 336 3.43 -10.26 -12.00
CA CYS A 336 3.42 -11.32 -12.98
C CYS A 336 3.69 -10.83 -14.42
N ASN A 337 3.10 -9.72 -14.85
CA ASN A 337 3.25 -9.25 -16.24
C ASN A 337 4.59 -8.60 -16.53
N THR A 338 5.18 -7.91 -15.54
CA THR A 338 6.37 -7.07 -15.74
C THR A 338 7.62 -7.77 -15.26
N TYR A 339 7.51 -8.54 -14.18
CA TYR A 339 8.67 -9.16 -13.54
C TYR A 339 8.69 -10.69 -13.67
N ASP A 340 7.66 -11.30 -14.30
CA ASP A 340 7.52 -12.77 -14.44
C ASP A 340 7.54 -13.50 -13.08
N VAL A 341 7.06 -12.82 -12.02
CA VAL A 341 7.03 -13.35 -10.66
C VAL A 341 5.67 -13.98 -10.37
N THR A 342 5.66 -15.29 -10.10
CA THR A 342 4.43 -16.01 -9.72
C THR A 342 3.99 -15.64 -8.30
N THR A 343 2.67 -15.47 -8.11
CA THR A 343 2.09 -15.19 -6.79
C THR A 343 1.08 -16.26 -6.37
N ILE A 344 0.99 -16.54 -5.08
CA ILE A 344 -0.09 -17.34 -4.47
C ILE A 344 -0.72 -16.60 -3.30
N ARG A 345 -1.95 -16.99 -2.94
CA ARG A 345 -2.71 -16.43 -1.83
C ARG A 345 -3.08 -17.55 -0.87
N LYS A 346 -2.77 -17.39 0.40
CA LYS A 346 -3.05 -18.38 1.44
C LYS A 346 -3.48 -17.69 2.73
N THR A 347 -4.45 -18.28 3.41
CA THR A 347 -4.81 -17.92 4.79
C THR A 347 -3.79 -18.52 5.77
N LEU A 348 -3.73 -17.98 7.00
CA LEU A 348 -2.85 -18.54 8.04
C LEU A 348 -3.16 -20.02 8.33
N ALA A 349 -4.43 -20.41 8.34
CA ALA A 349 -4.84 -21.81 8.54
C ALA A 349 -4.35 -22.74 7.41
N GLU A 350 -4.46 -22.33 6.15
CA GLU A 350 -3.93 -23.11 5.01
C GLU A 350 -2.40 -23.24 5.07
N ILE A 351 -1.71 -22.24 5.60
CA ILE A 351 -0.25 -22.26 5.77
C ILE A 351 0.15 -23.24 6.88
N ASP A 352 -0.59 -23.33 7.99
CA ASP A 352 -0.34 -24.36 9.02
C ASP A 352 -0.60 -25.77 8.47
N GLU A 353 -1.64 -25.94 7.65
CA GLU A 353 -2.00 -27.24 7.08
C GLU A 353 -0.99 -27.72 6.01
N GLN A 354 -0.52 -26.82 5.16
CA GLN A 354 0.25 -27.16 3.94
C GLN A 354 1.73 -26.75 4.03
N GLY A 355 2.10 -25.99 5.05
CA GLY A 355 3.43 -25.42 5.23
C GLY A 355 4.42 -26.41 5.80
N VAL A 356 5.57 -26.56 5.15
CA VAL A 356 6.68 -27.40 5.60
C VAL A 356 7.98 -26.64 5.47
N LEU A 357 8.76 -26.61 6.56
CA LEU A 357 10.11 -26.06 6.55
C LEU A 357 11.11 -27.14 6.16
N GLN A 358 11.86 -26.91 5.09
CA GLN A 358 12.94 -27.80 4.67
C GLN A 358 14.18 -27.65 5.56
N PRO A 359 15.10 -28.64 5.58
CA PRO A 359 16.32 -28.57 6.40
C PRO A 359 17.24 -27.38 6.11
N ASP A 360 17.17 -26.82 4.90
CA ASP A 360 17.91 -25.63 4.48
C ASP A 360 17.21 -24.31 4.88
N GLY A 361 16.04 -24.39 5.54
CA GLY A 361 15.22 -23.25 5.93
C GLY A 361 14.21 -22.80 4.88
N THR A 362 14.17 -23.42 3.70
CA THR A 362 13.18 -23.08 2.66
C THR A 362 11.77 -23.43 3.12
N LEU A 363 10.84 -22.48 3.03
CA LEU A 363 9.42 -22.74 3.24
C LEU A 363 8.79 -23.29 1.97
N LEU A 364 8.16 -24.46 2.07
CA LEU A 364 7.23 -24.98 1.08
C LEU A 364 5.80 -24.78 1.58
N VAL A 365 4.89 -24.36 0.70
CA VAL A 365 3.44 -24.40 0.96
C VAL A 365 2.80 -25.19 -0.17
N GLY A 366 2.35 -26.40 0.13
CA GLY A 366 2.01 -27.38 -0.90
C GLY A 366 3.28 -27.85 -1.64
N ASP A 367 3.33 -27.65 -2.96
CA ASP A 367 4.46 -27.99 -3.82
C ASP A 367 5.33 -26.79 -4.22
N GLN A 368 5.04 -25.60 -3.68
CA GLN A 368 5.69 -24.36 -4.08
C GLN A 368 6.67 -23.85 -3.03
N ALA A 369 7.88 -23.50 -3.46
CA ALA A 369 8.86 -22.83 -2.62
C ALA A 369 8.52 -21.34 -2.47
N ILE A 370 8.58 -20.82 -1.26
CA ILE A 370 8.22 -19.43 -0.97
C ILE A 370 9.50 -18.60 -0.81
N GLY A 371 9.63 -17.54 -1.60
CA GLY A 371 10.78 -16.62 -1.54
C GLY A 371 10.46 -15.33 -0.78
N VAL A 372 9.23 -14.83 -0.92
CA VAL A 372 8.76 -13.63 -0.23
C VAL A 372 7.37 -13.88 0.35
N ILE A 373 7.15 -13.44 1.58
CA ILE A 373 5.88 -13.52 2.31
C ILE A 373 5.38 -12.09 2.50
N TYR A 374 4.29 -11.74 1.82
CA TYR A 374 3.65 -10.44 1.91
C TYR A 374 2.37 -10.51 2.73
N PHE A 375 2.38 -9.88 3.90
CA PHE A 375 1.24 -9.90 4.81
C PHE A 375 0.17 -8.89 4.40
N ARG A 376 -1.01 -9.42 4.08
CA ARG A 376 -2.29 -8.70 3.99
C ARG A 376 -3.28 -9.12 5.09
N ALA A 377 -2.79 -9.84 6.10
CA ALA A 377 -3.50 -10.31 7.29
C ALA A 377 -2.50 -10.45 8.45
N GLY A 378 -2.95 -10.89 9.62
CA GLY A 378 -2.11 -11.18 10.78
C GLY A 378 -1.75 -9.94 11.61
N TYR A 379 -2.49 -8.84 11.43
CA TYR A 379 -2.36 -7.58 12.17
C TYR A 379 -3.47 -7.39 13.21
N ALA A 380 -4.48 -8.26 13.22
CA ALA A 380 -5.58 -8.21 14.17
C ALA A 380 -5.76 -9.58 14.88
N PRO A 381 -6.23 -9.60 16.14
CA PRO A 381 -6.50 -10.86 16.86
C PRO A 381 -7.52 -11.75 16.14
N THR A 382 -8.45 -11.16 15.38
CA THR A 382 -9.47 -11.88 14.60
C THR A 382 -8.90 -12.76 13.50
N ASP A 383 -7.65 -12.52 13.09
CA ASP A 383 -6.94 -13.38 12.13
C ASP A 383 -6.34 -14.63 12.78
N TYR A 384 -6.45 -14.75 14.12
CA TYR A 384 -5.91 -15.84 14.93
C TYR A 384 -7.00 -16.55 15.74
N PRO A 385 -8.00 -17.17 15.09
CA PRO A 385 -9.09 -17.86 15.79
C PRO A 385 -8.61 -19.10 16.57
N SER A 386 -7.43 -19.65 16.24
CA SER A 386 -6.87 -20.82 16.91
C SER A 386 -5.34 -20.78 17.01
N GLU A 387 -4.75 -21.81 17.61
CA GLU A 387 -3.29 -22.00 17.63
C GLU A 387 -2.69 -22.32 16.25
N SER A 388 -3.53 -22.73 15.29
CA SER A 388 -3.10 -23.00 13.91
C SER A 388 -2.45 -21.77 13.29
N GLU A 389 -3.10 -20.62 13.41
CA GLU A 389 -2.63 -19.39 12.81
C GLU A 389 -1.35 -18.85 13.48
N TRP A 390 -1.19 -19.08 14.79
CA TRP A 390 0.03 -18.74 15.50
C TRP A 390 1.20 -19.66 15.10
N ARG A 391 0.97 -20.95 14.91
CA ARG A 391 1.98 -21.88 14.39
C ARG A 391 2.39 -21.51 12.97
N ALA A 392 1.45 -21.19 12.09
CA ALA A 392 1.75 -20.68 10.75
C ALA A 392 2.60 -19.41 10.79
N ARG A 393 2.25 -18.45 11.64
CA ARG A 393 3.02 -17.22 11.80
C ARG A 393 4.45 -17.50 12.26
N LEU A 394 4.64 -18.38 13.23
CA LEU A 394 5.96 -18.79 13.71
C LEU A 394 6.75 -19.56 12.63
N LEU A 395 6.12 -20.50 11.93
CA LEU A 395 6.73 -21.28 10.84
C LEU A 395 7.28 -20.35 9.74
N MET A 396 6.48 -19.39 9.31
CA MET A 396 6.88 -18.38 8.34
C MET A 396 8.06 -17.54 8.87
N GLU A 397 7.97 -17.09 10.12
CA GLU A 397 9.03 -16.29 10.73
C GLU A 397 10.33 -17.09 10.91
N GLN A 398 10.28 -18.41 11.05
CA GLN A 398 11.45 -19.29 11.10
C GLN A 398 12.09 -19.51 9.72
N SER A 399 11.32 -19.42 8.63
CA SER A 399 11.81 -19.70 7.27
C SER A 399 12.78 -18.68 6.67
N SER A 400 13.59 -19.11 5.69
CA SER A 400 14.50 -18.25 4.93
C SER A 400 13.81 -17.23 4.03
N ALA A 401 12.50 -17.39 3.76
CA ALA A 401 11.73 -16.47 2.93
C ALA A 401 11.80 -15.04 3.50
N ILE A 402 11.74 -14.03 2.64
CA ILE A 402 11.77 -12.62 3.05
C ILE A 402 10.37 -12.23 3.54
N LYS A 403 10.26 -11.74 4.78
CA LYS A 403 8.96 -11.32 5.34
C LYS A 403 8.74 -9.83 5.07
N CYS A 404 7.54 -9.48 4.66
CA CYS A 404 7.06 -8.11 4.49
C CYS A 404 5.74 -7.91 5.25
N PRO A 405 5.79 -7.47 6.52
CA PRO A 405 6.98 -7.26 7.36
C PRO A 405 7.41 -8.52 8.12
N SER A 406 8.67 -8.53 8.60
CA SER A 406 9.10 -9.44 9.68
C SER A 406 8.39 -9.13 11.00
N ILE A 407 8.52 -10.03 11.99
CA ILE A 407 7.93 -9.81 13.32
C ILE A 407 8.50 -8.55 14.00
N SER A 408 9.79 -8.25 13.83
CA SER A 408 10.40 -7.04 14.39
C SER A 408 9.85 -5.76 13.76
N TYR A 409 9.67 -5.73 12.44
CA TYR A 409 9.02 -4.62 11.74
C TYR A 409 7.55 -4.46 12.16
N HIS A 410 6.84 -5.57 12.38
CA HIS A 410 5.47 -5.54 12.88
C HIS A 410 5.40 -4.89 14.28
N LEU A 411 6.29 -5.28 15.20
CA LEU A 411 6.37 -4.68 16.54
C LEU A 411 6.79 -3.19 16.50
N ALA A 412 7.70 -2.83 15.59
CA ALA A 412 8.14 -1.44 15.38
C ALA A 412 7.00 -0.50 14.94
N GLY A 413 5.94 -1.03 14.34
CA GLY A 413 4.74 -0.27 13.96
C GLY A 413 3.72 -0.05 15.07
N THR A 414 3.92 -0.65 16.25
CA THR A 414 2.97 -0.50 17.36
C THR A 414 2.91 0.95 17.84
N LYS A 415 1.72 1.36 18.30
CA LYS A 415 1.50 2.71 18.84
C LYS A 415 2.38 2.98 20.05
N LYS A 416 2.66 1.95 20.86
CA LYS A 416 3.59 2.05 21.99
C LYS A 416 5.01 2.40 21.53
N ILE A 417 5.54 1.77 20.47
CA ILE A 417 6.86 2.13 19.93
C ILE A 417 6.86 3.54 19.35
N GLN A 418 5.80 3.96 18.64
CA GLN A 418 5.66 5.35 18.18
C GLN A 418 5.76 6.34 19.36
N GLN A 419 5.10 6.04 20.48
CA GLN A 419 5.16 6.86 21.69
C GLN A 419 6.54 6.86 22.35
N GLU A 420 7.22 5.71 22.43
CA GLU A 420 8.58 5.61 22.98
C GLU A 420 9.60 6.38 22.13
N LEU A 421 9.48 6.34 20.80
CA LEU A 421 10.33 7.12 19.88
C LEU A 421 10.15 8.63 20.05
N ALA A 422 8.99 9.09 20.55
CA ALA A 422 8.75 10.51 20.81
C ALA A 422 9.43 11.03 22.10
N LYS A 423 9.96 10.14 22.96
CA LYS A 423 10.66 10.56 24.17
C LYS A 423 11.98 11.28 23.84
N PRO A 424 12.42 12.23 24.68
CA PRO A 424 13.70 12.90 24.49
C PRO A 424 14.88 11.91 24.37
N ASN A 425 15.78 12.17 23.43
CA ASN A 425 17.01 11.39 23.17
C ASN A 425 16.82 9.95 22.64
N VAL A 426 15.58 9.48 22.42
CA VAL A 426 15.35 8.13 21.89
C VAL A 426 15.59 8.05 20.38
N LEU A 427 15.16 9.05 19.59
CA LEU A 427 15.44 9.10 18.15
C LEU A 427 16.95 9.09 17.85
N GLU A 428 17.72 9.78 18.69
CA GLU A 428 19.18 9.90 18.60
C GLU A 428 19.90 8.54 18.79
N ARG A 429 19.24 7.52 19.35
CA ARG A 429 19.77 6.15 19.39
C ARG A 429 19.78 5.49 18.01
N PHE A 430 18.84 5.85 17.15
CA PHE A 430 18.59 5.19 15.87
C PHE A 430 19.06 6.03 14.69
N LEU A 431 18.99 7.35 14.77
CA LEU A 431 19.41 8.26 13.71
C LEU A 431 20.58 9.12 14.16
N GLU A 432 21.59 9.26 13.29
CA GLU A 432 22.77 10.09 13.55
C GLU A 432 22.63 11.50 12.95
N ASN A 433 21.94 11.60 11.81
CA ASN A 433 21.77 12.87 11.10
C ASN A 433 20.79 13.78 11.85
N LYS A 434 21.31 14.88 12.39
CA LYS A 434 20.54 15.86 13.17
C LYS A 434 19.41 16.51 12.39
N ASP A 435 19.58 16.72 11.08
CA ASP A 435 18.55 17.31 10.23
C ASP A 435 17.39 16.33 10.04
N ASP A 436 17.69 15.04 9.86
CA ASP A 436 16.69 13.98 9.74
C ASP A 436 15.92 13.82 11.05
N ILE A 437 16.60 13.84 12.20
CA ILE A 437 15.97 13.82 13.52
C ILE A 437 15.05 15.03 13.69
N ALA A 438 15.49 16.22 13.31
CA ALA A 438 14.68 17.43 13.41
C ALA A 438 13.42 17.35 12.52
N LYS A 439 13.54 16.81 11.30
CA LYS A 439 12.41 16.60 10.38
C LYS A 439 11.39 15.61 10.93
N ILE A 440 11.84 14.48 11.48
CA ILE A 440 10.96 13.48 12.11
C ILE A 440 10.27 14.08 13.33
N ARG A 441 11.04 14.71 14.23
CA ARG A 441 10.51 15.33 15.45
C ARG A 441 9.50 16.43 15.17
N LYS A 442 9.67 17.20 14.08
CA LYS A 442 8.70 18.22 13.63
C LYS A 442 7.33 17.62 13.26
N CYS A 443 7.30 16.33 12.90
CA CYS A 443 6.07 15.63 12.56
C CYS A 443 5.41 14.96 13.77
N PHE A 444 6.04 14.91 14.95
CA PHE A 444 5.44 14.27 16.11
C PHE A 444 4.41 15.19 16.78
N ALA A 445 3.19 14.67 16.95
CA ALA A 445 2.24 15.24 17.89
C ALA A 445 2.65 14.91 19.33
N GLY A 446 1.97 15.49 20.31
CA GLY A 446 2.10 15.05 21.70
C GLY A 446 1.74 13.56 21.85
N LEU A 447 2.67 12.77 22.41
CA LEU A 447 2.56 11.32 22.58
C LEU A 447 3.04 10.95 23.99
N TRP A 448 2.17 10.32 24.78
CA TRP A 448 2.42 10.08 26.21
C TRP A 448 2.03 8.67 26.64
N SER A 449 2.79 8.13 27.59
CA SER A 449 2.40 6.93 28.34
C SER A 449 1.34 7.30 29.37
N LEU A 450 0.47 6.36 29.74
CA LEU A 450 -0.47 6.54 30.86
C LEU A 450 0.21 6.56 32.25
N ASP A 451 1.54 6.42 32.30
CA ASP A 451 2.33 6.62 33.53
C ASP A 451 2.62 8.09 33.83
N ASP A 452 2.40 8.99 32.85
CA ASP A 452 2.55 10.42 33.06
C ASP A 452 1.30 10.98 33.77
N SER A 453 1.36 11.06 35.09
CA SER A 453 0.22 11.44 35.94
C SER A 453 -0.31 12.83 35.63
N ASP A 454 0.56 13.75 35.22
CA ASP A 454 0.17 15.14 34.94
C ASP A 454 -0.66 15.18 33.64
N ILE A 455 -0.23 14.44 32.62
CA ILE A 455 -0.96 14.32 31.36
C ILE A 455 -2.26 13.54 31.54
N VAL A 456 -2.28 12.47 32.34
CA VAL A 456 -3.50 11.73 32.64
C VAL A 456 -4.53 12.62 33.33
N LYS A 457 -4.11 13.43 34.30
CA LYS A 457 -4.99 14.39 34.96
C LYS A 457 -5.54 15.42 33.97
N ASP A 458 -4.69 15.95 33.10
CA ASP A 458 -5.12 16.89 32.06
C ASP A 458 -6.12 16.27 31.07
N ALA A 459 -5.90 15.02 30.67
CA ALA A 459 -6.79 14.28 29.78
C ALA A 459 -8.13 13.93 30.43
N ILE A 460 -8.19 13.75 31.76
CA ILE A 460 -9.45 13.61 32.51
C ILE A 460 -10.19 14.94 32.55
N GLU A 461 -9.49 16.06 32.77
CA GLU A 461 -10.11 17.38 32.85
C GLU A 461 -10.63 17.86 31.49
N ARG A 462 -9.82 17.68 30.43
CA ARG A 462 -10.05 18.19 29.07
C ARG A 462 -9.93 17.09 27.99
N PRO A 463 -10.80 16.06 28.03
CA PRO A 463 -10.67 14.86 27.20
C PRO A 463 -10.82 15.11 25.68
N GLU A 464 -11.44 16.21 25.29
CA GLU A 464 -11.65 16.58 23.89
C GLU A 464 -10.36 16.83 23.11
N PHE A 465 -9.25 17.14 23.79
CA PHE A 465 -7.92 17.37 23.21
C PHE A 465 -7.05 16.11 23.11
N TYR A 466 -7.58 14.96 23.54
CA TYR A 466 -6.83 13.70 23.56
C TYR A 466 -7.53 12.61 22.76
N VAL A 467 -6.71 11.68 22.26
CA VAL A 467 -7.14 10.40 21.70
C VAL A 467 -6.41 9.32 22.47
N MET A 468 -7.17 8.36 23.02
CA MET A 468 -6.59 7.18 23.66
C MET A 468 -6.57 6.03 22.67
N LYS A 469 -5.39 5.43 22.45
CA LYS A 469 -5.18 4.40 21.42
C LYS A 469 -4.70 3.08 22.03
N PRO A 470 -5.40 1.95 21.81
CA PRO A 470 -4.89 0.62 22.14
C PRO A 470 -3.85 0.15 21.12
N GLN A 471 -3.15 -0.95 21.43
CA GLN A 471 -2.21 -1.60 20.49
C GLN A 471 -2.94 -2.43 19.42
N ARG A 472 -3.68 -1.77 18.54
CA ARG A 472 -4.44 -2.40 17.44
C ARG A 472 -4.22 -1.65 16.13
N GLU A 473 -4.32 -2.37 15.03
CA GLU A 473 -4.30 -1.85 13.67
C GLU A 473 -5.66 -2.03 12.98
N GLY A 474 -5.90 -1.32 11.88
CA GLY A 474 -7.10 -1.50 11.03
C GLY A 474 -8.30 -0.59 11.31
N GLY A 475 -8.16 0.40 12.20
CA GLY A 475 -9.20 1.40 12.53
C GLY A 475 -10.34 0.87 13.41
N GLY A 476 -11.12 1.77 14.02
CA GLY A 476 -12.28 1.42 14.85
C GLY A 476 -11.98 1.14 16.33
N ASN A 477 -10.73 1.34 16.78
CA ASN A 477 -10.29 0.95 18.13
C ASN A 477 -10.00 2.16 19.05
N ASN A 478 -10.04 3.38 18.52
CA ASN A 478 -9.61 4.57 19.26
C ASN A 478 -10.74 5.11 20.13
N ILE A 479 -10.37 5.74 21.25
CA ILE A 479 -11.31 6.31 22.22
C ILE A 479 -11.15 7.83 22.23
N TYR A 480 -12.27 8.55 22.23
CA TYR A 480 -12.33 10.01 22.04
C TYR A 480 -13.28 10.68 23.03
N GLY A 481 -13.02 11.96 23.34
CA GLY A 481 -13.94 12.79 24.11
C GLY A 481 -14.29 12.18 25.47
N ASP A 482 -15.55 12.28 25.90
CA ASP A 482 -15.96 11.80 27.24
C ASP A 482 -15.61 10.33 27.52
N ASP A 483 -15.50 9.49 26.49
CA ASP A 483 -15.11 8.10 26.69
C ASP A 483 -13.62 7.95 27.06
N VAL A 484 -12.75 8.91 26.71
CA VAL A 484 -11.38 9.01 27.24
C VAL A 484 -11.44 9.23 28.75
N ARG A 485 -12.21 10.23 29.21
CA ARG A 485 -12.38 10.53 30.63
C ARG A 485 -12.88 9.30 31.40
N LYS A 486 -13.95 8.66 30.91
CA LYS A 486 -14.51 7.46 31.54
C LYS A 486 -13.49 6.31 31.61
N SER A 487 -12.76 6.08 30.53
CA SER A 487 -11.77 5.00 30.47
C SER A 487 -10.60 5.25 31.43
N LEU A 488 -10.08 6.48 31.49
CA LEU A 488 -9.00 6.84 32.41
C LEU A 488 -9.43 6.72 33.88
N LEU A 489 -10.64 7.16 34.23
CA LEU A 489 -11.18 7.01 35.59
C LEU A 489 -11.35 5.54 35.96
N ARG A 490 -11.86 4.71 35.04
CA ARG A 490 -12.00 3.27 35.26
C ARG A 490 -10.64 2.60 35.48
N LEU A 491 -9.64 2.92 34.67
CA LEU A 491 -8.28 2.38 34.80
C LEU A 491 -7.60 2.79 36.13
N GLN A 492 -7.95 3.96 36.70
CA GLN A 492 -7.48 4.36 38.03
C GLN A 492 -8.05 3.46 39.15
N GLU A 493 -9.23 2.87 38.95
CA GLU A 493 -9.85 1.93 39.89
C GLU A 493 -9.34 0.49 39.70
N GLU A 494 -9.11 0.07 38.45
CA GLU A 494 -8.68 -1.29 38.06
C GLU A 494 -7.18 -1.56 38.33
N GLY A 495 -6.37 -0.51 38.52
CA GLY A 495 -4.96 -0.59 38.90
C GLY A 495 -3.98 -0.27 37.77
N ALA A 496 -2.75 0.11 38.12
CA ALA A 496 -1.78 0.71 37.20
C ALA A 496 -1.22 -0.23 36.10
N GLU A 497 -1.55 -1.53 36.13
CA GLU A 497 -1.05 -2.49 35.15
C GLU A 497 -1.79 -2.36 33.81
N GLU A 498 -3.12 -2.21 33.81
CA GLU A 498 -3.94 -2.09 32.58
C GLU A 498 -3.62 -0.85 31.75
N ASN A 499 -3.04 0.18 32.38
CA ASN A 499 -2.55 1.39 31.73
C ASN A 499 -1.59 1.10 30.56
N ALA A 500 -0.85 0.00 30.62
CA ALA A 500 0.14 -0.34 29.60
C ALA A 500 -0.45 -0.79 28.25
N ALA A 501 -1.77 -1.03 28.18
CA ALA A 501 -2.45 -1.38 26.94
C ALA A 501 -2.65 -0.16 26.01
N TYR A 502 -2.59 1.06 26.56
CA TYR A 502 -2.97 2.28 25.87
C TYR A 502 -1.86 3.32 25.85
N ILE A 503 -1.94 4.23 24.87
CA ILE A 503 -1.21 5.50 24.86
C ILE A 503 -2.19 6.66 24.78
N LEU A 504 -1.76 7.84 25.26
CA LEU A 504 -2.44 9.11 24.97
C LEU A 504 -1.72 9.82 23.83
N MET A 505 -2.51 10.36 22.91
CA MET A 505 -2.02 11.19 21.82
C MET A 505 -2.79 12.51 21.79
N GLN A 506 -2.11 13.60 21.47
CA GLN A 506 -2.73 14.88 21.14
C GLN A 506 -3.73 14.69 19.99
N ARG A 507 -4.97 15.13 20.19
CA ARG A 507 -5.95 15.19 19.12
C ARG A 507 -5.58 16.31 18.14
N ILE A 508 -5.50 15.96 16.87
CA ILE A 508 -5.23 16.89 15.78
C ILE A 508 -6.58 17.39 15.24
N PHE A 509 -6.67 18.68 14.93
CA PHE A 509 -7.89 19.30 14.44
C PHE A 509 -7.65 19.88 13.03
N PRO A 510 -7.88 19.10 11.96
CA PRO A 510 -7.66 19.56 10.59
C PRO A 510 -8.71 20.59 10.16
N THR A 511 -8.39 21.31 9.07
CA THR A 511 -9.38 22.15 8.38
C THR A 511 -10.57 21.29 7.93
N ILE A 512 -11.78 21.74 8.25
CA ILE A 512 -13.01 21.14 7.75
C ILE A 512 -13.37 21.83 6.44
N ALA A 513 -13.55 21.05 5.38
CA ALA A 513 -13.85 21.54 4.04
C ALA A 513 -15.15 20.94 3.49
N PRO A 514 -15.92 21.69 2.68
CA PRO A 514 -17.05 21.15 1.95
C PRO A 514 -16.58 20.09 0.94
N THR A 515 -17.30 18.97 0.83
CA THR A 515 -17.00 17.91 -0.15
C THR A 515 -18.27 17.15 -0.56
N TYR A 516 -18.12 16.27 -1.55
CA TYR A 516 -19.12 15.30 -1.98
C TYR A 516 -18.58 13.88 -1.84
N LEU A 517 -19.25 13.05 -1.05
CA LEU A 517 -18.85 11.68 -0.74
C LEU A 517 -19.76 10.70 -1.47
N MET A 518 -19.19 9.80 -2.26
CA MET A 518 -19.91 8.76 -3.00
C MET A 518 -19.87 7.44 -2.24
N ARG A 519 -21.05 6.87 -1.95
CA ARG A 519 -21.19 5.55 -1.31
C ARG A 519 -22.45 4.86 -1.82
N ASP A 520 -22.35 3.59 -2.19
CA ASP A 520 -23.48 2.76 -2.63
C ASP A 520 -24.32 3.43 -3.75
N GLY A 521 -23.65 4.14 -4.68
CA GLY A 521 -24.27 4.87 -5.78
C GLY A 521 -24.86 6.23 -5.41
N ILE A 522 -24.77 6.65 -4.14
CA ILE A 522 -25.36 7.88 -3.61
C ILE A 522 -24.28 8.92 -3.38
N CYS A 523 -24.54 10.15 -3.83
CA CYS A 523 -23.68 11.31 -3.62
C CYS A 523 -24.18 12.11 -2.41
N HIS A 524 -23.36 12.19 -1.36
CA HIS A 524 -23.66 12.90 -0.12
C HIS A 524 -22.90 14.23 -0.08
N LYS A 525 -23.62 15.33 0.13
CA LYS A 525 -23.04 16.66 0.33
C LYS A 525 -22.72 16.85 1.81
N ASP A 526 -21.44 16.97 2.14
CA ASP A 526 -20.97 16.95 3.53
C ASP A 526 -19.81 17.93 3.80
N HIS A 527 -19.50 18.10 5.08
CA HIS A 527 -18.27 18.72 5.55
C HIS A 527 -17.33 17.64 6.06
N ALA A 528 -16.08 17.64 5.61
CA ALA A 528 -15.14 16.57 5.87
C ALA A 528 -13.75 17.08 6.24
N MET A 529 -12.97 16.19 6.85
CA MET A 529 -11.55 16.36 7.09
C MET A 529 -10.80 15.20 6.43
N SER A 530 -9.53 15.42 6.09
CA SER A 530 -8.72 14.44 5.38
C SER A 530 -7.45 14.06 6.14
N GLU A 531 -6.99 12.84 5.89
CA GLU A 531 -5.79 12.22 6.43
C GLU A 531 -4.92 11.75 5.25
N LEU A 532 -3.69 12.26 5.19
CA LEU A 532 -2.73 11.99 4.14
C LEU A 532 -1.83 10.83 4.53
N GLY A 533 -1.88 9.72 3.80
CA GLY A 533 -0.92 8.62 3.88
C GLY A 533 0.15 8.71 2.80
N ILE A 534 1.42 8.63 3.17
CA ILE A 534 2.55 8.54 2.24
C ILE A 534 3.12 7.13 2.29
N TYR A 535 3.19 6.47 1.14
CA TYR A 535 3.77 5.14 1.04
C TYR A 535 5.30 5.20 0.93
N GLY A 536 5.96 4.34 1.69
CA GLY A 536 7.40 4.13 1.66
C GLY A 536 7.74 2.69 1.30
N ALA A 537 8.72 2.49 0.43
CA ALA A 537 9.25 1.17 0.08
C ALA A 537 10.74 1.10 0.44
N TYR A 538 11.11 0.07 1.20
CA TYR A 538 12.45 -0.16 1.72
C TYR A 538 12.92 -1.58 1.42
N LEU A 539 14.11 -1.73 0.87
CA LEU A 539 14.77 -3.01 0.68
C LEU A 539 16.26 -2.86 0.96
N ARG A 540 16.78 -3.73 1.83
CA ARG A 540 18.21 -3.82 2.14
C ARG A 540 18.67 -5.26 2.04
N CYS A 541 19.89 -5.45 1.56
CA CYS A 541 20.59 -6.73 1.58
C CYS A 541 21.94 -6.57 2.28
N VAL A 542 22.13 -7.32 3.36
CA VAL A 542 23.40 -7.46 4.06
C VAL A 542 24.11 -8.65 3.43
N ALA A 543 24.84 -8.41 2.34
CA ALA A 543 25.64 -9.46 1.72
C ALA A 543 26.65 -9.99 2.74
N CYS A 544 26.45 -11.22 3.22
CA CYS A 544 27.50 -11.93 3.94
C CYS A 544 28.60 -12.23 2.92
N ALA A 545 29.85 -11.82 3.20
CA ALA A 545 31.03 -12.11 2.39
C ALA A 545 31.40 -13.61 2.35
N LYS A 546 30.43 -14.53 2.45
CA LYS A 546 30.63 -15.98 2.55
C LYS A 546 30.84 -16.69 1.22
N PHE A 547 30.67 -16.01 0.08
CA PHE A 547 30.86 -16.63 -1.24
C PHE A 547 32.27 -16.47 -1.84
N CYS A 548 33.23 -15.85 -1.14
CA CYS A 548 34.59 -15.66 -1.67
C CYS A 548 35.67 -16.60 -1.11
N ASP A 549 35.40 -17.38 -0.06
CA ASP A 549 36.41 -18.28 0.52
C ASP A 549 36.48 -19.67 -0.15
N PHE A 550 35.59 -20.00 -1.10
CA PHE A 550 35.55 -21.32 -1.74
C PHE A 550 36.24 -21.43 -3.11
N SER A 551 37.04 -20.44 -3.53
CA SER A 551 37.77 -20.55 -4.81
C SER A 551 39.12 -19.82 -4.85
N PHE A 552 39.88 -19.80 -3.75
CA PHE A 552 41.26 -19.27 -3.76
C PHE A 552 42.32 -20.11 -3.04
N GLU A 553 42.02 -21.36 -2.69
CA GLU A 553 43.06 -22.34 -2.35
C GLU A 553 43.13 -23.41 -3.46
N GLY A 554 44.09 -23.24 -4.38
CA GLY A 554 44.63 -24.39 -5.13
C GLY A 554 44.57 -24.40 -6.65
N ALA A 555 44.05 -23.37 -7.34
CA ALA A 555 44.17 -23.29 -8.80
C ALA A 555 45.12 -22.15 -9.20
N SER A 556 46.39 -22.54 -9.41
CA SER A 556 47.43 -21.67 -9.98
C SER A 556 46.94 -20.98 -11.25
N MET A 557 47.22 -19.67 -11.34
CA MET A 557 46.87 -18.75 -12.42
C MET A 557 47.69 -19.02 -13.70
N HIS A 558 47.86 -20.29 -14.07
CA HIS A 558 48.64 -20.73 -15.23
C HIS A 558 47.90 -21.71 -16.17
N ILE A 559 46.69 -22.16 -15.83
CA ILE A 559 45.93 -23.08 -16.70
C ILE A 559 44.89 -22.35 -17.59
N LEU A 560 44.49 -21.13 -17.25
CA LEU A 560 43.53 -20.37 -18.07
C LEU A 560 44.15 -19.66 -19.28
N SER A 561 45.48 -19.57 -19.41
CA SER A 561 46.12 -19.02 -20.61
C SER A 561 46.32 -20.04 -21.74
N SER A 562 46.27 -21.35 -21.44
CA SER A 562 46.56 -22.40 -22.44
C SER A 562 45.32 -22.94 -23.18
N PHE A 563 44.10 -22.59 -22.76
CA PHE A 563 42.87 -22.92 -23.50
C PHE A 563 42.36 -21.78 -24.39
N TYR A 564 43.04 -20.63 -24.41
CA TYR A 564 42.55 -19.38 -24.99
C TYR A 564 43.05 -19.07 -26.42
N LEU A 565 43.47 -20.09 -27.18
CA LEU A 565 43.97 -19.90 -28.54
C LEU A 565 43.35 -20.82 -29.60
N SER A 566 42.17 -21.41 -29.33
CA SER A 566 41.49 -22.27 -30.31
C SER A 566 39.97 -22.29 -30.15
N SER A 567 39.30 -21.16 -30.43
CA SER A 567 37.99 -21.16 -31.14
C SER A 567 37.51 -19.72 -31.35
N LYS A 568 37.08 -19.41 -32.59
CA LYS A 568 36.53 -18.10 -33.00
C LYS A 568 35.03 -17.95 -32.68
N THR A 569 34.56 -18.47 -31.55
CA THR A 569 33.12 -18.49 -31.24
C THR A 569 32.84 -18.27 -29.75
N CYS A 570 33.23 -17.12 -29.18
CA CYS A 570 32.59 -16.60 -27.97
C CYS A 570 33.06 -15.19 -27.57
N GLN A 571 32.72 -14.16 -28.37
CA GLN A 571 32.86 -12.77 -27.89
C GLN A 571 31.61 -12.30 -27.10
N PHE A 572 30.46 -12.97 -27.25
CA PHE A 572 29.21 -12.59 -26.60
C PHE A 572 29.08 -13.13 -25.16
N CYS A 573 29.48 -14.39 -24.88
CA CYS A 573 29.47 -14.92 -23.50
C CYS A 573 30.49 -14.23 -22.59
N SER A 574 31.64 -13.80 -23.13
CA SER A 574 32.65 -13.08 -22.34
C SER A 574 32.16 -11.72 -21.85
N PHE A 575 31.29 -11.03 -22.61
CA PHE A 575 30.77 -9.73 -22.19
C PHE A 575 29.68 -9.87 -21.10
N VAL A 576 28.79 -10.86 -21.24
CA VAL A 576 27.76 -11.15 -20.23
C VAL A 576 28.39 -11.64 -18.92
N CYS A 577 29.41 -12.51 -19.01
CA CYS A 577 30.10 -13.02 -17.83
C CYS A 577 30.91 -11.93 -17.12
N LEU A 578 31.58 -11.03 -17.87
CA LEU A 578 32.32 -9.90 -17.30
C LEU A 578 31.39 -8.82 -16.69
N GLN A 579 30.20 -8.59 -17.26
CA GLN A 579 29.21 -7.70 -16.66
C GLN A 579 28.60 -8.28 -15.38
N HIS A 580 28.30 -9.58 -15.35
CA HIS A 580 27.91 -10.27 -14.13
C HIS A 580 29.02 -10.20 -13.08
N PHE A 581 30.27 -10.44 -13.47
CA PHE A 581 31.42 -10.40 -12.57
C PHE A 581 31.68 -8.99 -12.01
N ASN A 582 31.50 -7.93 -12.83
CA ASN A 582 31.65 -6.55 -12.38
C ASN A 582 30.46 -6.06 -11.53
N SER A 583 29.24 -6.53 -11.81
CA SER A 583 28.07 -6.30 -10.97
C SER A 583 28.24 -6.94 -9.60
N VAL A 584 28.65 -8.22 -9.56
CA VAL A 584 28.96 -8.96 -8.33
C VAL A 584 30.13 -8.34 -7.57
N ARG A 585 31.22 -7.96 -8.27
CA ARG A 585 32.39 -7.31 -7.65
C ARG A 585 32.09 -5.90 -7.10
N ASN A 586 31.19 -5.14 -7.72
CA ASN A 586 30.73 -3.87 -7.18
C ASN A 586 29.77 -4.07 -6.00
N ARG A 587 28.92 -5.11 -6.02
CA ARG A 587 28.06 -5.51 -4.88
C ARG A 587 28.87 -5.95 -3.65
N ILE A 588 30.03 -6.60 -3.84
CA ILE A 588 30.92 -7.08 -2.75
C ILE A 588 31.72 -5.94 -2.08
N ARG A 589 31.82 -4.75 -2.69
CA ARG A 589 32.70 -3.68 -2.21
C ARG A 589 32.09 -2.72 -1.18
N ASN A 590 30.78 -2.77 -0.95
CA ASN A 590 30.12 -1.93 0.05
C ASN A 590 29.51 -2.79 1.17
N LYS A 591 29.90 -2.47 2.40
CA LYS A 591 29.23 -2.90 3.63
C LYS A 591 27.75 -2.46 3.55
N GLU A 592 26.82 -3.39 3.77
CA GLU A 592 25.37 -3.14 3.93
C GLU A 592 24.71 -2.22 2.88
N ASN A 593 24.23 -2.78 1.76
CA ASN A 593 23.62 -1.97 0.71
C ASN A 593 22.10 -1.85 0.89
N VAL A 594 21.62 -0.63 1.09
CA VAL A 594 20.23 -0.25 0.86
C VAL A 594 19.98 -0.29 -0.66
N ILE A 595 19.12 -1.21 -1.11
CA ILE A 595 18.77 -1.43 -2.52
C ILE A 595 17.65 -0.48 -2.94
N MET A 596 16.71 -0.22 -2.03
CA MET A 596 15.58 0.69 -2.25
C MET A 596 15.26 1.41 -0.95
N ASN A 597 15.09 2.73 -0.99
CA ASN A 597 14.55 3.52 0.10
C ASN A 597 13.86 4.77 -0.47
N GLU A 598 12.59 4.62 -0.84
CA GLU A 598 11.89 5.61 -1.67
C GLU A 598 10.48 5.91 -1.13
N GLN A 599 10.02 7.14 -1.40
CA GLN A 599 8.60 7.49 -1.35
C GLN A 599 7.95 6.99 -2.64
N CYS A 600 6.93 6.13 -2.55
CA CYS A 600 6.41 5.41 -3.72
C CYS A 600 4.95 5.75 -4.08
N GLY A 601 4.31 6.68 -3.39
CA GLY A 601 2.96 7.12 -3.70
C GLY A 601 2.22 7.65 -2.48
N TYR A 602 0.90 7.76 -2.58
CA TYR A 602 0.08 8.26 -1.48
C TYR A 602 -1.32 7.69 -1.45
N LEU A 603 -2.00 7.95 -0.34
CA LEU A 603 -3.40 7.71 -0.11
C LEU A 603 -3.97 8.95 0.57
N MET A 604 -5.06 9.52 0.06
CA MET A 604 -5.87 10.45 0.86
C MET A 604 -7.10 9.69 1.35
N ARG A 605 -7.40 9.82 2.65
CA ARG A 605 -8.64 9.34 3.25
C ARG A 605 -9.44 10.54 3.73
N THR A 606 -10.73 10.55 3.45
CA THR A 606 -11.61 11.66 3.81
C THR A 606 -12.81 11.13 4.57
N LYS A 607 -13.13 11.77 5.69
CA LYS A 607 -14.25 11.39 6.56
C LYS A 607 -15.08 12.61 6.92
N VAL A 608 -16.37 12.39 7.13
CA VAL A 608 -17.27 13.43 7.64
C VAL A 608 -16.73 13.99 8.97
N SER A 609 -16.86 15.29 9.19
CA SER A 609 -16.26 15.98 10.34
C SER A 609 -16.78 15.49 11.69
N SER A 610 -17.98 14.91 11.72
CA SER A 610 -18.59 14.29 12.90
C SER A 610 -18.05 12.89 13.22
N SER A 611 -17.29 12.26 12.30
CA SER A 611 -16.75 10.92 12.50
C SER A 611 -15.43 10.95 13.26
N ASN A 612 -15.39 10.27 14.40
CA ASN A 612 -14.14 10.06 15.14
C ASN A 612 -13.21 9.09 14.38
N GLU A 613 -13.77 8.06 13.75
CA GLU A 613 -13.02 6.99 13.06
C GLU A 613 -12.76 7.30 11.58
N GLY A 614 -11.67 6.74 11.02
CA GLY A 614 -11.16 7.08 9.68
C GLY A 614 -10.84 5.90 8.75
N GLY A 615 -11.19 4.67 9.14
CA GLY A 615 -10.95 3.47 8.32
C GLY A 615 -11.91 3.38 7.13
N VAL A 616 -11.38 3.28 5.90
CA VAL A 616 -12.20 3.01 4.70
C VAL A 616 -12.78 1.59 4.74
N ALA A 617 -11.94 0.59 5.06
CA ALA A 617 -12.38 -0.80 5.21
C ALA A 617 -13.39 -0.98 6.35
N ALA A 618 -13.29 -0.16 7.40
CA ALA A 618 -14.24 -0.12 8.52
C ALA A 618 -15.52 0.68 8.20
N GLY A 619 -15.58 1.35 7.05
CA GLY A 619 -16.78 2.05 6.56
C GLY A 619 -16.94 3.51 6.99
N PHE A 620 -15.96 4.10 7.68
CA PHE A 620 -16.04 5.47 8.21
C PHE A 620 -15.53 6.55 7.24
N ALA A 621 -14.56 6.20 6.40
CA ALA A 621 -13.96 7.11 5.44
C ALA A 621 -14.26 6.70 3.99
N VAL A 622 -13.89 7.58 3.06
CA VAL A 622 -13.82 7.32 1.63
C VAL A 622 -12.38 7.52 1.15
N LEU A 623 -12.05 6.92 0.00
CA LEU A 623 -10.79 7.19 -0.69
C LEU A 623 -10.86 8.55 -1.39
N ASP A 624 -9.77 9.29 -1.40
CA ASP A 624 -9.66 10.60 -2.04
C ASP A 624 -8.28 10.75 -2.70
N SER A 625 -8.05 11.87 -3.40
CA SER A 625 -6.73 12.32 -3.82
C SER A 625 -6.46 13.76 -3.36
N VAL A 626 -5.24 14.21 -3.60
CA VAL A 626 -4.81 15.56 -3.22
C VAL A 626 -4.95 16.53 -4.39
N TYR A 627 -5.35 17.77 -4.13
CA TYR A 627 -5.22 18.92 -5.02
C TYR A 627 -4.26 19.95 -4.41
N LEU A 628 -3.07 20.09 -4.99
CA LEU A 628 -2.01 20.95 -4.46
C LEU A 628 -2.32 22.42 -4.74
N ASN A 629 -2.41 23.23 -3.68
CA ASN A 629 -2.74 24.66 -3.78
C ASN A 629 -1.52 25.58 -3.83
#